data_AF-A0A938DYC8-F1
#
_entry.id   AF-A0A938DYC8-F1
#
_cell.length_a   1.000
_cell.length_b   1.000
_cell.length_c   1.000
_cell.angle_alpha   90.00
_cell.angle_beta   90.00
_cell.angle_gamma   90.00
#
_symmetry.space_group_name_H-M   'P 1'
#
loop_
_entity.id
_entity.type
_entity.pdbx_description
1 polymer ?
#
loop_
_entity_poly.entity_id
_entity_poly.type
_entity_poly.pdbx_seq_one_letter_code
_entity_poly.pdbx_strand_id
1 'polypeptide(L)'
;MARYPCSAGWLVSPWPSFNGVGYINIDLWHITVLISAKTPNLEGATVITAAPPAEACTEQYVDAANATLEAEGLNTTGEGFAPITVTLKEGGT
;
A
#
# COMPACT_ATOMS: atom_id res chain seq x y z
N MET A 1 5.54 -21.80 0.09
CA MET A 1 5.96 -20.42 0.45
C MET A 1 5.74 -19.56 -0.79
N ALA A 2 4.52 -19.05 -0.97
CA ALA A 2 4.19 -18.23 -2.13
C ALA A 2 4.73 -16.83 -1.90
N ARG A 3 5.74 -16.43 -2.68
CA ARG A 3 6.24 -15.05 -2.73
C ARG A 3 5.25 -14.27 -3.59
N TYR A 4 4.40 -13.46 -2.96
CA TYR A 4 3.42 -12.60 -3.64
C TYR A 4 4.14 -11.54 -4.49
N PRO A 5 4.16 -11.66 -5.83
CA PRO A 5 4.85 -10.70 -6.67
C PRO A 5 3.81 -9.68 -7.16
N CYS A 6 3.49 -8.70 -6.32
CA CYS A 6 3.07 -7.33 -6.69
C CYS A 6 2.50 -6.59 -5.46
N SER A 7 3.41 -6.13 -4.60
CA SER A 7 3.36 -4.81 -3.94
C SER A 7 4.73 -4.63 -3.27
N ALA A 8 5.77 -4.34 -4.06
CA ALA A 8 7.09 -4.08 -3.51
C ALA A 8 7.05 -2.73 -2.75
N GLY A 9 6.98 -2.79 -1.43
CA GLY A 9 7.51 -1.75 -0.53
C GLY A 9 6.59 -0.60 -0.09
N TRP A 10 5.33 -0.52 -0.54
CA TRP A 10 4.46 0.61 -0.21
C TRP A 10 3.34 0.22 0.76
N LEU A 11 3.10 1.09 1.76
CA LEU A 11 2.07 0.90 2.79
C LEU A 11 0.66 0.77 2.21
N VAL A 12 0.40 1.39 1.05
CA VAL A 12 -0.87 1.33 0.33
C VAL A 12 -0.62 0.77 -1.07
N SER A 13 -1.52 -0.09 -1.54
CA SER A 13 -1.40 -0.82 -2.81
C SER A 13 -1.65 0.09 -4.02
N PRO A 14 -0.64 0.36 -4.87
CA PRO A 14 -0.82 1.14 -6.09
C PRO A 14 -1.43 0.30 -7.21
N TRP A 15 -2.12 0.92 -8.16
CA TRP A 15 -2.51 0.23 -9.40
C TRP A 15 -1.28 0.04 -10.30
N PRO A 16 -1.07 -1.13 -10.93
CA PRO A 16 -1.87 -2.36 -10.88
C PRO A 16 -1.76 -3.10 -9.54
N SER A 17 -2.89 -3.55 -8.99
CA SER A 17 -2.98 -4.24 -7.70
C SER A 17 -3.96 -5.41 -7.74
N PHE A 18 -3.47 -6.65 -7.65
CA PHE A 18 -4.30 -7.85 -7.85
C PHE A 18 -5.56 -7.91 -6.95
N ASN A 19 -5.47 -7.40 -5.72
CA ASN A 19 -6.58 -7.41 -4.77
C ASN A 19 -7.44 -6.12 -4.83
N GLY A 20 -7.19 -5.22 -5.78
CA GLY A 20 -7.80 -3.90 -5.88
C GLY A 20 -6.86 -2.79 -5.43
N VAL A 21 -7.05 -1.58 -5.95
CA VAL A 21 -6.20 -0.42 -5.64
C VAL A 21 -6.57 0.18 -4.28
N GLY A 22 -5.57 0.70 -3.55
CA GLY A 22 -5.80 1.47 -2.33
C GLY A 22 -5.80 0.69 -1.02
N TYR A 23 -5.73 -0.64 -1.04
CA TYR A 23 -5.68 -1.44 0.19
C TYR A 23 -4.37 -1.24 0.96
N ILE A 24 -4.47 -1.22 2.29
CA ILE A 24 -3.32 -1.16 3.18
C ILE A 24 -2.59 -2.51 3.16
N ASN A 25 -1.27 -2.45 3.02
CA ASN A 25 -0.43 -3.61 3.26
C ASN A 25 -0.31 -3.83 4.77
N ILE A 26 -1.02 -4.85 5.27
CA ILE A 26 -1.13 -5.10 6.71
C ILE A 26 0.22 -5.42 7.38
N ASP A 27 1.13 -6.09 6.67
CA ASP A 27 2.46 -6.40 7.19
C ASP A 27 3.30 -5.13 7.36
N LEU A 28 3.24 -4.22 6.38
CA LEU A 28 3.92 -2.92 6.45
C LEU A 28 3.27 -2.00 7.49
N TRP A 29 1.95 -2.04 7.65
CA TRP A 29 1.26 -1.34 8.74
C TRP A 29 1.78 -1.80 10.11
N HIS A 30 1.86 -3.11 10.35
CA HIS A 30 2.40 -3.65 11.59
C HIS A 30 3.84 -3.21 11.84
N ILE A 31 4.68 -3.19 10.79
CA ILE A 31 6.06 -2.69 10.89
C ILE A 31 6.07 -1.20 11.25
N THR A 32 5.22 -0.38 10.62
CA THR A 32 5.10 1.05 10.93
C THR A 32 4.71 1.26 12.38
N VAL A 33 3.66 0.60 12.87
CA VAL A 33 3.21 0.71 14.27
C VAL A 33 4.34 0.29 15.23
N LEU A 34 5.04 -0.80 14.91
CA LEU A 34 6.14 -1.30 15.73
C LEU A 34 7.30 -0.30 15.82
N ILE A 35 7.73 0.28 14.69
CA ILE A 35 8.80 1.28 14.66
C ILE A 35 8.38 2.53 15.42
N SER A 36 7.17 3.05 15.15
CA SER A 36 6.63 4.23 15.83
C SER A 36 6.54 4.07 17.35
N ALA A 37 6.27 2.86 17.84
CA ALA A 37 6.17 2.56 19.26
C ALA A 37 7.50 2.23 19.95
N LYS A 38 8.56 1.88 19.20
CA LYS A 38 9.82 1.35 19.77
C LYS A 38 11.05 2.18 19.47
N THR A 39 11.02 3.08 18.50
CA THR A 39 12.18 3.89 18.13
C THR A 39 12.15 5.22 18.88
N PRO A 40 13.02 5.43 19.89
CA PRO A 40 13.07 6.68 20.63
C PRO A 40 13.82 7.78 19.86
N ASN A 41 13.46 9.04 20.13
CA ASN A 41 14.27 10.21 19.77
C ASN A 41 15.43 10.42 20.76
N LEU A 42 16.17 11.53 20.62
CA LEU A 42 17.31 11.85 21.50
C LEU A 42 16.91 12.01 22.98
N GLU A 43 15.66 12.38 23.27
CA GLU A 43 15.12 12.53 24.63
C GLU A 43 14.48 11.25 25.17
N GLY A 44 14.49 10.15 24.42
CA GLY A 44 13.90 8.88 24.85
C GLY A 44 12.40 8.73 24.58
N ALA A 45 11.76 9.70 23.91
CA ALA A 45 10.34 9.65 23.56
C ALA A 45 10.11 8.90 22.23
N THR A 46 9.02 8.15 22.14
CA THR A 46 8.57 7.46 20.92
C THR A 46 7.45 8.24 20.22
N VAL A 47 7.19 7.94 18.94
CA VAL A 47 6.16 8.63 18.15
C VAL A 47 4.75 8.36 18.70
N ILE A 48 4.48 7.12 19.08
CA ILE A 48 3.23 6.71 19.74
C ILE A 48 3.55 6.01 21.06
N THR A 49 2.65 6.16 22.02
CA THR A 49 2.75 5.57 23.37
C THR A 49 1.65 4.56 23.68
N ALA A 50 0.69 4.41 22.77
CA ALA A 50 -0.38 3.43 22.83
C ALA A 50 -0.60 2.82 21.44
N ALA A 51 -1.23 1.64 21.40
CA ALA A 51 -1.64 1.04 20.14
C ALA A 51 -2.64 1.96 19.42
N PRO A 52 -2.54 2.11 18.08
CA PRO A 52 -3.57 2.79 17.31
C PRO A 52 -4.93 2.09 17.51
N PRO A 53 -6.04 2.85 17.49
CA PRO A 53 -7.37 2.25 17.49
C PRO A 53 -7.57 1.38 16.24
N ALA A 54 -8.46 0.39 16.30
CA ALA A 54 -8.70 -0.52 15.18
C ALA A 54 -9.15 0.24 13.92
N GLU A 55 -9.90 1.32 14.10
CA GLU A 55 -10.40 2.19 13.04
C GLU A 55 -9.29 2.98 12.33
N ALA A 56 -8.06 3.00 12.85
CA ALA A 56 -6.91 3.61 12.16
C ALA A 56 -6.40 2.78 10.96
N CYS A 57 -6.80 1.50 10.87
CA CYS A 57 -6.49 0.61 9.76
C CYS A 57 -7.79 -0.08 9.31
N THR A 58 -8.52 0.58 8.41
CA THR A 58 -9.81 0.12 7.91
C THR A 58 -9.87 0.23 6.39
N GLU A 59 -10.52 -0.74 5.76
CA GLU A 59 -10.69 -0.82 4.31
C GLU A 59 -12.10 -0.37 3.86
N GLN A 60 -12.96 0.08 4.78
CA GLN A 60 -14.35 0.44 4.49
C GLN A 60 -14.51 1.35 3.25
N TYR A 61 -13.65 2.36 3.12
CA TYR A 61 -13.71 3.30 2.00
C TYR A 61 -13.05 2.76 0.74
N VAL A 62 -12.04 1.91 0.88
CA VAL A 62 -11.36 1.24 -0.24
C VAL A 62 -12.32 0.24 -0.89
N ASP A 63 -13.05 -0.53 -0.08
CA ASP A 63 -14.09 -1.45 -0.54
C ASP A 63 -15.19 -0.72 -1.30
N ALA A 64 -15.73 0.36 -0.72
CA ALA A 64 -16.79 1.15 -1.35
C ALA A 64 -16.32 1.83 -2.65
N ALA A 65 -15.09 2.33 -2.69
CA ALA A 65 -14.52 2.96 -3.87
C ALA A 65 -14.29 1.94 -4.99
N ASN A 66 -13.65 0.81 -4.70
CA ASN A 66 -13.41 -0.24 -5.70
C ASN A 66 -14.73 -0.79 -6.26
N ALA A 67 -15.74 -1.01 -5.41
CA ALA A 67 -17.07 -1.42 -5.87
C ALA A 67 -17.73 -0.39 -6.80
N THR A 68 -17.58 0.91 -6.51
CA THR A 68 -18.10 1.98 -7.35
C THR A 68 -17.39 2.00 -8.71
N LEU A 69 -16.06 1.91 -8.72
CA LEU A 69 -15.26 1.89 -9.95
C LEU A 69 -15.57 0.66 -10.81
N GLU A 70 -15.73 -0.52 -10.21
CA GLU A 70 -16.11 -1.74 -10.91
C GLU A 70 -17.52 -1.64 -11.50
N ALA A 71 -18.48 -1.01 -10.80
CA ALA A 71 -19.82 -0.75 -11.33
C ALA A 71 -19.80 0.22 -12.54
N GLU A 72 -18.81 1.11 -12.61
CA GLU A 72 -18.55 1.98 -13.76
C GLU A 72 -17.78 1.27 -14.89
N GLY A 73 -17.41 0.01 -14.71
CA GLY A 73 -16.63 -0.78 -15.68
C GLY A 73 -15.15 -0.43 -15.70
N LEU A 74 -14.64 0.25 -14.66
CA LEU A 74 -13.24 0.58 -14.51
C LEU A 74 -12.46 -0.57 -13.87
N ASN A 75 -11.23 -0.77 -14.32
CA ASN A 75 -10.37 -1.84 -13.84
C ASN A 75 -9.60 -1.39 -12.58
N THR A 76 -9.90 -2.01 -11.45
CA THR A 76 -9.28 -1.74 -10.14
C THR A 76 -8.06 -2.62 -9.87
N THR A 77 -7.90 -3.72 -10.61
CA THR A 77 -6.93 -4.78 -10.31
C THR A 77 -5.62 -4.70 -11.09
N GLY A 78 -5.63 -3.96 -12.19
CA GLY A 78 -4.58 -4.01 -13.20
C GLY A 78 -4.68 -5.20 -14.15
N GLU A 79 -5.78 -5.95 -14.15
CA GLU A 79 -5.94 -7.06 -15.08
C GLU A 79 -5.77 -6.60 -16.53
N GLY A 80 -4.90 -7.28 -17.29
CA GLY A 80 -4.57 -6.91 -18.66
C GLY A 80 -3.57 -5.75 -18.80
N PHE A 81 -3.07 -5.18 -17.71
CA PHE A 81 -1.98 -4.20 -17.77
C PHE A 81 -0.70 -4.86 -18.30
N ALA A 82 -0.18 -4.31 -19.40
CA ALA A 82 1.11 -4.68 -19.96
C ALA A 82 2.07 -3.48 -19.81
N PRO A 83 3.10 -3.56 -18.95
CA PRO A 83 4.07 -2.49 -18.83
C PRO A 83 4.83 -2.31 -20.14
N ILE A 84 5.07 -1.06 -20.53
CA ILE A 84 5.92 -0.76 -21.68
C ILE A 84 7.39 -0.82 -21.28
N THR A 85 8.20 -1.45 -22.11
CA THR A 85 9.66 -1.42 -21.94
C THR A 85 10.18 -0.07 -22.43
N VAL A 86 10.68 0.74 -21.51
CA VAL A 86 11.38 1.99 -21.83
C VAL A 86 12.88 1.74 -21.81
N THR A 87 13.53 1.86 -22.97
CA THR A 87 15.00 1.85 -23.06
C THR A 87 15.52 3.25 -22.86
N LEU A 88 16.01 3.54 -21.65
CA LEU A 88 16.66 4.81 -21.34
C LEU A 88 18.05 4.85 -21.99
N LYS A 89 18.38 5.97 -22.64
CA LYS A 89 19.73 6.27 -23.14
C LYS A 89 20.44 7.17 -22.13
N GLU A 90 21.74 6.95 -21.91
CA GLU A 90 22.55 7.86 -21.11
C GLU A 90 22.43 9.30 -21.64
N GLY A 91 22.27 10.26 -20.73
CA GLY A 91 22.10 11.68 -21.05
C GLY A 91 20.66 12.15 -21.21
N GLY A 92 19.69 11.25 -21.34
CA GLY A 92 18.31 11.61 -21.71
C GLY A 92 18.24 12.14 -23.15
N THR A 93 17.11 11.91 -23.80
CA THR A 93 16.75 12.65 -25.02
C THR A 93 15.42 13.31 -24.78
#